data_AF-A0A397MB68-F1
#
_entry.id   AF-A0A397MB68-F1
#
_cell.length_a   1.000
_cell.length_b   1.000
_cell.length_c   1.000
_cell.angle_alpha   90.00
_cell.angle_beta   90.00
_cell.angle_gamma   90.00
#
_symmetry.space_group_name_H-M   'P 1'
#
loop_
_entity.id
_entity.type
_entity.pdbx_description
1 polymer ?
#
loop_
_entity_poly.entity_id
_entity_poly.type
_entity_poly.pdbx_seq_one_letter_code
_entity_poly.pdbx_strand_id
1 'polypeptide(L)'
;MTKLTYQDLTTSTLAQLISRKESFEVIGLSGKLLEAARLVENKIEVSGLKCRVYTLHRAALIGASFAGGITGALGVLSATGIAMHNLMTFNPDYEIQKDPIDNRIVVEYKKKKK
;
A
#
# COMPACT_ATOMS: atom_id res chain seq x y z
N MET A 1 -12.02 -5.22 -9.22
CA MET A 1 -11.31 -4.14 -8.52
C MET A 1 -10.77 -3.18 -9.58
N THR A 2 -10.96 -1.87 -9.44
CA THR A 2 -10.48 -0.88 -10.42
C THR A 2 -8.96 -0.85 -10.43
N LYS A 3 -8.33 -0.80 -11.61
CA LYS A 3 -6.87 -0.73 -11.74
C LYS A 3 -6.44 0.68 -12.09
N LEU A 4 -5.47 1.19 -11.35
CA LEU A 4 -4.82 2.48 -11.51
C LEU A 4 -3.35 2.29 -11.84
N THR A 5 -2.78 3.31 -12.47
CA THR A 5 -1.34 3.47 -12.66
C THR A 5 -0.79 4.52 -11.71
N TYR A 6 0.53 4.71 -11.69
CA TYR A 6 1.16 5.73 -10.87
C TYR A 6 0.67 7.14 -11.19
N GLN A 7 0.43 7.48 -12.47
CA GLN A 7 -0.04 8.81 -12.85
C GLN A 7 -1.43 9.11 -12.28
N ASP A 8 -2.30 8.10 -12.23
CA ASP A 8 -3.68 8.25 -11.75
C ASP A 8 -3.75 8.69 -10.28
N LEU A 9 -2.71 8.43 -9.47
CA LEU A 9 -2.63 8.83 -8.07
C LEU A 9 -2.58 10.36 -7.87
N THR A 10 -2.14 11.09 -8.89
CA THR A 10 -2.07 12.56 -8.88
C THR A 10 -3.33 13.23 -9.42
N THR A 11 -4.26 12.43 -9.96
CA THR A 11 -5.51 12.90 -10.54
C THR A 11 -6.67 12.86 -9.53
N SER A 12 -7.83 13.38 -9.93
CA SER A 12 -9.06 13.28 -9.12
C SER A 12 -9.60 11.85 -9.00
N THR A 13 -9.16 10.92 -9.85
CA THR A 13 -9.62 9.51 -9.87
C THR A 13 -9.44 8.83 -8.52
N LEU A 14 -8.27 9.00 -7.89
CA LEU A 14 -7.98 8.43 -6.57
C LEU A 14 -8.95 8.97 -5.50
N ALA A 15 -9.17 10.29 -5.48
CA ALA A 15 -10.09 10.91 -4.53
C ALA A 15 -11.53 10.44 -4.73
N GLN A 16 -11.96 10.25 -5.97
CA GLN A 16 -13.29 9.71 -6.29
C GLN A 16 -13.46 8.29 -5.75
N LEU A 17 -12.50 7.40 -5.99
CA LEU A 17 -12.54 6.02 -5.48
C LEU A 17 -12.58 5.98 -3.95
N ILE A 18 -11.76 6.80 -3.28
CA ILE A 18 -11.75 6.90 -1.81
C ILE A 18 -13.09 7.38 -1.28
N SER A 19 -13.68 8.43 -1.88
CA SER A 19 -14.97 8.99 -1.47
C SER A 19 -16.12 7.99 -1.65
N ARG A 20 -16.06 7.16 -2.69
CA ARG A 20 -17.02 6.08 -2.98
C ARG A 20 -16.78 4.82 -2.17
N LYS A 21 -15.74 4.81 -1.31
CA LYS A 21 -15.37 3.66 -0.48
C LYS A 21 -15.12 2.41 -1.32
N GLU A 22 -14.43 2.59 -2.44
CA GLU A 22 -14.12 1.54 -3.39
C GLU A 22 -12.71 0.98 -3.19
N SER A 23 -12.59 -0.33 -3.41
CA SER A 23 -11.28 -1.00 -3.44
C SER A 23 -10.68 -0.89 -4.83
N PHE A 24 -9.36 -0.72 -4.91
CA PHE A 24 -8.63 -0.53 -6.16
C PHE A 24 -7.20 -1.10 -6.06
N GLU A 25 -6.58 -1.34 -7.20
CA GLU A 25 -5.17 -1.73 -7.30
C GLU A 25 -4.39 -0.64 -8.00
N VAL A 26 -3.14 -0.43 -7.59
CA VAL A 26 -2.19 0.41 -8.32
C VAL A 26 -1.11 -0.49 -8.89
N ILE A 27 -1.04 -0.60 -10.21
CA ILE A 27 -0.18 -1.56 -10.92
C ILE A 27 0.97 -0.86 -11.65
N GLY A 28 2.01 -1.62 -12.01
CA GLY A 28 3.10 -1.14 -12.85
C GLY A 28 4.01 -0.13 -12.16
N LEU A 29 4.17 -0.22 -10.84
CA LEU A 29 4.80 0.80 -10.01
C LEU A 29 6.31 0.97 -10.26
N SER A 30 6.98 -0.05 -10.77
CA SER A 30 8.35 -0.01 -11.33
C SER A 30 9.34 0.72 -10.42
N GLY A 31 9.43 0.29 -9.15
CA GLY A 31 10.28 0.90 -8.13
C GLY A 31 9.63 2.01 -7.31
N LYS A 32 8.45 2.51 -7.71
CA LYS A 32 7.68 3.54 -6.98
C LYS A 32 6.71 2.97 -5.96
N LEU A 33 6.90 1.72 -5.54
CA LEU A 33 5.99 1.00 -4.64
C LEU A 33 5.79 1.75 -3.31
N LEU A 34 6.86 2.25 -2.72
CA LEU A 34 6.79 2.97 -1.43
C LEU A 34 6.15 4.34 -1.58
N GLU A 35 6.49 5.07 -2.64
CA GLU A 35 5.98 6.40 -2.92
C GLU A 35 4.48 6.34 -3.20
N ALA A 36 4.04 5.39 -4.03
CA ALA A 36 2.64 5.13 -4.29
C ALA A 36 1.86 4.77 -3.01
N ALA A 37 2.43 3.93 -2.14
CA ALA A 37 1.78 3.57 -0.87
C ALA A 37 1.61 4.78 0.05
N ARG A 38 2.63 5.64 0.14
CA ARG A 38 2.58 6.89 0.91
C ARG A 38 1.56 7.89 0.36
N LEU A 39 1.49 8.03 -0.97
CA LEU A 39 0.50 8.90 -1.62
C LEU A 39 -0.93 8.43 -1.36
N VAL A 40 -1.18 7.12 -1.48
CA VAL A 40 -2.48 6.53 -1.20
C VAL A 40 -2.85 6.71 0.27
N GLU A 41 -1.96 6.39 1.21
CA GLU A 41 -2.19 6.61 2.64
C GLU A 41 -2.57 8.06 2.91
N ASN A 42 -1.74 9.02 2.47
CA ASN A 42 -1.96 10.43 2.75
C ASN A 42 -3.35 10.88 2.25
N LYS A 43 -3.76 10.44 1.06
CA LYS A 43 -5.08 10.75 0.51
C LYS A 43 -6.24 10.12 1.29
N ILE A 44 -6.06 8.90 1.80
CA ILE A 44 -7.06 8.26 2.68
C ILE A 44 -7.16 9.02 4.00
N GLU A 45 -6.03 9.35 4.63
CA GLU A 45 -5.98 10.04 5.93
C GLU A 45 -6.54 11.46 5.86
N VAL A 46 -6.20 12.25 4.83
CA VAL A 46 -6.80 13.58 4.58
C VAL A 46 -8.31 13.50 4.35
N SER A 47 -8.83 12.35 3.89
CA SER A 47 -10.27 12.11 3.75
C SER A 47 -10.94 11.69 5.07
N GLY A 48 -10.20 11.73 6.20
CA GLY A 48 -10.71 11.38 7.53
C GLY A 48 -10.87 9.88 7.78
N LEU A 49 -10.27 9.04 6.94
CA LEU A 49 -10.37 7.58 7.01
C LEU A 49 -9.08 6.98 7.58
N LYS A 50 -9.17 5.81 8.21
CA LYS A 50 -8.01 5.12 8.78
C LYS A 50 -7.52 4.04 7.83
N CYS A 51 -6.22 3.97 7.57
CA CYS A 51 -5.61 2.85 6.85
C CYS A 51 -4.65 2.03 7.72
N ARG A 52 -4.42 0.79 7.29
CA ARG A 52 -3.34 -0.06 7.75
C ARG A 52 -2.49 -0.45 6.54
N VAL A 53 -1.18 -0.28 6.64
CA VAL A 53 -0.25 -0.62 5.56
C VAL A 53 0.60 -1.81 5.95
N TYR A 54 0.72 -2.79 5.06
CA TYR A 54 1.62 -3.93 5.25
C TYR A 54 2.21 -4.38 3.92
N THR A 55 3.23 -5.24 4.00
CA THR A 55 3.90 -5.82 2.83
C THR A 55 3.55 -7.30 2.77
N LEU A 56 3.04 -7.76 1.63
CA LEU A 56 2.81 -9.17 1.36
C LEU A 56 4.14 -9.93 1.29
N HIS A 57 4.09 -11.25 1.51
CA HIS A 57 5.25 -12.13 1.40
C HIS A 57 6.45 -11.74 2.28
N ARG A 58 6.24 -10.98 3.37
CA ARG A 58 7.31 -10.48 4.25
C ARG A 58 8.26 -11.59 4.73
N ALA A 59 7.72 -12.76 5.10
CA ALA A 59 8.55 -13.91 5.51
C ALA A 59 9.41 -14.46 4.37
N ALA A 60 8.86 -14.55 3.15
CA ALA A 60 9.60 -15.00 1.97
C ALA A 60 10.68 -14.00 1.55
N LEU A 61 10.40 -12.69 1.64
CA LEU A 61 11.36 -11.63 1.34
C LEU A 61 12.52 -11.60 2.36
N ILE A 62 12.21 -11.77 3.64
CA ILE A 62 13.23 -11.90 4.69
C ILE A 62 14.08 -13.15 4.44
N GLY A 63 13.45 -14.31 4.19
CA GLY A 63 14.17 -15.56 3.89
C GLY A 63 15.08 -15.49 2.66
N ALA A 64 14.64 -14.82 1.60
CA ALA A 64 15.45 -14.60 0.38
C ALA A 64 16.64 -13.65 0.63
N SER A 65 16.53 -12.73 1.59
CA SER A 65 17.63 -11.81 1.95
C SER A 65 18.79 -12.54 2.64
N PHE A 66 18.51 -13.64 3.34
CA PHE A 66 19.55 -14.47 3.96
C PHE A 66 20.25 -15.42 2.97
N ALA A 67 19.69 -15.64 1.78
CA ALA A 67 20.22 -16.56 0.76
C ALA A 67 21.15 -15.88 -0.28
N GLY A 68 21.59 -14.64 -0.06
CA GLY A 68 22.67 -14.02 -0.85
C GLY A 68 22.27 -13.39 -2.20
N GLY A 69 20.98 -13.18 -2.48
CA GLY A 69 20.51 -12.46 -3.68
C GLY A 69 20.46 -10.93 -3.50
N ILE A 70 20.38 -10.20 -4.63
CA ILE A 70 20.33 -8.73 -4.85
C ILE A 70 19.34 -7.93 -3.96
N THR A 71 18.60 -8.61 -3.09
CA THR A 71 17.43 -8.17 -2.34
C THR A 71 17.73 -7.56 -0.96
N GLY A 72 19.01 -7.39 -0.57
CA GLY A 72 19.39 -6.78 0.71
C GLY A 72 18.78 -5.38 0.94
N ALA A 73 18.53 -4.63 -0.14
CA ALA A 73 17.86 -3.33 -0.07
C ALA A 73 16.35 -3.44 0.24
N LEU A 74 15.64 -4.49 -0.22
CA LEU A 74 14.23 -4.70 0.12
C LEU A 74 14.05 -5.23 1.54
N GLY A 75 15.05 -5.96 2.08
CA GLY A 75 15.09 -6.37 3.48
C GLY A 75 15.08 -5.17 4.44
N VAL A 76 15.80 -4.09 4.11
CA VAL A 76 15.87 -2.85 4.90
C VAL A 76 14.58 -2.00 4.81
N LEU A 77 13.84 -2.07 3.70
CA LEU A 77 12.52 -1.42 3.59
C LEU A 77 11.49 -1.95 4.60
N SER A 78 11.69 -3.15 5.13
CA SER A 78 10.84 -3.79 6.13
C SER A 78 11.07 -3.26 7.55
N ALA A 79 12.20 -2.59 7.82
CA ALA A 79 12.64 -2.25 9.17
C ALA A 79 12.60 -0.74 9.45
N THR A 80 12.88 0.11 8.45
CA THR A 80 13.17 1.54 8.69
C THR A 80 12.24 2.50 7.95
N GLY A 81 11.23 2.01 7.24
CA GLY A 81 10.19 2.83 6.60
C GLY A 81 9.09 3.25 7.58
N ILE A 82 9.47 3.67 8.78
CA ILE A 82 8.60 4.22 9.83
C ILE A 82 8.16 5.62 9.36
N ALA A 83 7.15 5.67 8.53
CA ALA A 83 6.20 6.76 8.54
C ALA A 83 4.85 6.09 8.55
N MET A 84 4.47 5.56 9.70
CA MET A 84 3.15 5.05 10.03
C MET A 84 3.28 4.62 11.47
N HIS A 85 2.71 5.42 12.36
CA HIS A 85 2.41 4.95 13.69
C HIS A 85 1.80 3.57 13.52
N ASN A 86 2.36 2.57 14.21
CA ASN A 86 1.75 1.27 14.37
C ASN A 86 0.49 1.47 15.23
N LEU A 87 -0.44 2.32 14.78
CA LEU A 87 -1.77 2.40 15.31
C LEU A 87 -2.28 1.01 14.98
N MET A 88 -2.29 0.19 16.01
CA MET A 88 -3.23 -0.87 16.24
C MET A 88 -4.65 -0.29 16.04
N THR A 89 -4.96 0.13 14.82
CA THR A 89 -6.31 0.40 14.39
C THR A 89 -6.89 -1.00 14.34
N PHE A 90 -7.52 -1.41 15.43
CA PHE A 90 -8.25 -2.67 15.51
C PHE A 90 -9.34 -2.77 14.43
N ASN A 91 -9.62 -1.67 13.72
CA ASN A 91 -10.66 -1.56 12.70
C ASN A 91 -10.31 -0.47 11.65
N PRO A 92 -9.35 -0.69 10.74
CA PRO A 92 -9.05 0.28 9.68
C PRO A 92 -10.22 0.36 8.70
N ASP A 93 -10.43 1.53 8.08
CA ASP A 93 -11.33 1.66 6.93
C ASP A 93 -10.73 0.98 5.70
N TYR A 94 -9.42 1.13 5.53
CA TYR A 94 -8.68 0.60 4.38
C TYR A 94 -7.46 -0.24 4.79
N GLU A 95 -7.16 -1.25 3.99
CA GLU A 95 -5.88 -1.96 4.02
C GLU A 95 -5.10 -1.68 2.74
N ILE A 96 -3.85 -1.26 2.89
CA ILE A 96 -2.91 -1.00 1.80
C ILE A 96 -1.86 -2.11 1.82
N GLN A 97 -1.99 -3.05 0.90
CA GLN A 97 -1.11 -4.21 0.78
C GLN A 97 -0.09 -3.93 -0.31
N LYS A 98 1.19 -3.83 0.07
CA LYS A 98 2.29 -3.68 -0.89
C LYS A 98 2.70 -5.06 -1.38
N ASP A 99 2.64 -5.27 -2.69
CA ASP A 99 3.08 -6.50 -3.34
C ASP A 99 4.31 -6.22 -4.22
N PRO A 100 5.53 -6.39 -3.67
CA PRO A 100 6.75 -6.17 -4.43
C PRO A 100 7.00 -7.25 -5.50
N ILE A 101 6.36 -8.43 -5.39
CA ILE A 101 6.51 -9.51 -6.37
C ILE A 101 5.73 -9.16 -7.63
N ASP A 102 4.47 -8.76 -7.47
CA ASP A 102 3.59 -8.37 -8.58
C ASP A 102 3.73 -6.88 -8.97
N ASN A 103 4.66 -6.14 -8.35
CA ASN A 103 4.92 -4.72 -8.61
C ASN A 103 3.64 -3.85 -8.52
N ARG A 104 2.83 -4.10 -7.48
CA ARG A 104 1.53 -3.44 -7.27
C ARG A 104 1.22 -3.14 -5.81
N ILE A 105 0.20 -2.32 -5.60
CA ILE A 105 -0.45 -2.12 -4.31
C ILE A 105 -1.92 -2.50 -4.43
N VAL A 106 -2.42 -3.28 -3.49
CA VAL A 106 -3.85 -3.59 -3.36
C VAL A 106 -4.43 -2.74 -2.23
N VAL A 107 -5.48 -1.99 -2.51
CA VAL A 107 -6.15 -1.11 -1.55
C VAL A 107 -7.57 -1.62 -1.33
N GLU A 108 -7.83 -2.20 -0.16
CA GLU A 108 -9.11 -2.81 0.17
C GLU A 108 -9.89 -1.98 1.17
N TYR A 109 -11.16 -1.71 0.90
CA TYR A 109 -12.09 -1.13 1.87
C TYR A 109 -12.67 -2.25 2.75
N LYS A 110 -12.44 -2.21 4.06
CA LYS A 110 -12.78 -3.31 4.99
C LYS A 110 -14.15 -3.18 5.65
N LYS A 111 -14.78 -2.01 5.59
CA LYS A 111 -16.10 -1.80 6.20
C LYS A 111 -17.22 -2.10 5.20
N LYS A 112 -18.40 -2.49 5.70
CA LYS A 112 -19.58 -2.65 4.84
C LYS A 112 -19.93 -1.29 4.22
N LYS A 113 -20.15 -1.26 2.90
CA LYS A 113 -20.76 -0.10 2.24
C LYS A 113 -22.14 0.11 2.89
N LYS A 114 -22.36 1.27 3.50
CA LYS A 114 -23.67 1.68 4.01
C LYS A 114 -24.55 2.11 2.84
#